data_AF-A0A292S2N3-F1
#
_entry.id   AF-A0A292S2N3-F1
#
_cell.length_a   1.000
_cell.length_b   1.000
_cell.length_c   1.000
_cell.angle_alpha   90.00
_cell.angle_beta   90.00
_cell.angle_gamma   90.00
#
_symmetry.space_group_name_H-M   'P 1'
#
loop_
_entity.id
_entity.type
_entity.pdbx_description
1 polymer ?
#
loop_
_entity_poly.entity_id
_entity_poly.type
_entity_poly.pdbx_seq_one_letter_code
_entity_poly.pdbx_strand_id
1 'polypeptide(L)'
;MRTFILILFSLCFVTIYGTNTESNDVALSINQNFQGSFSYKYGERRIDKELYIHNLGNNVQSYIASKNWNEYKCEEFRNAYGKYMDALKKDRLSADDFGTIYDSKGELGNADNDDYWYDNKGNRISGAEYRALSVRKQKKYRAFYANKEVATYFNEIAKAIVNRRYSD
;
A
#
# COMPACT_ATOMS: atom_id res chain seq x y z
N MET A 1 63.82 -12.27 -1.63
CA MET A 1 62.66 -12.21 -2.54
C MET A 1 61.42 -12.52 -1.73
N ARG A 2 60.57 -11.53 -1.45
CA ARG A 2 59.37 -11.67 -0.63
C ARG A 2 58.17 -11.88 -1.56
N THR A 3 57.48 -13.01 -1.39
CA THR A 3 56.30 -13.44 -2.14
C THR A 3 55.10 -12.54 -1.82
N PHE A 4 54.55 -11.89 -2.84
CA PHE A 4 53.27 -11.19 -2.76
C PHE A 4 52.15 -12.20 -3.03
N ILE A 5 51.28 -12.44 -2.05
CA ILE A 5 50.05 -13.22 -2.22
C ILE A 5 48.97 -12.24 -2.67
N LEU A 6 48.55 -12.35 -3.94
CA LEU A 6 47.38 -11.65 -4.46
C LEU A 6 46.13 -12.43 -4.03
N ILE A 7 45.42 -11.92 -3.03
CA ILE A 7 44.10 -12.43 -2.65
C ILE A 7 43.08 -11.81 -3.61
N LEU A 8 42.62 -12.60 -4.58
CA LEU A 8 41.53 -12.26 -5.48
C LEU A 8 40.21 -12.35 -4.67
N PHE A 9 39.62 -11.21 -4.30
CA PHE A 9 38.27 -11.18 -3.74
C PHE A 9 37.26 -11.38 -4.89
N SER A 10 36.91 -12.64 -5.15
CA SER A 10 35.76 -12.99 -6.00
C SER A 10 34.50 -12.71 -5.20
N LEU A 11 33.81 -11.60 -5.51
CA LEU A 11 32.45 -11.35 -5.02
C LEU A 11 31.50 -12.32 -5.71
N CYS A 12 31.36 -13.52 -5.15
CA CYS A 12 30.26 -14.42 -5.50
C CYS A 12 28.96 -13.73 -5.07
N PHE A 13 28.15 -13.32 -6.05
CA PHE A 13 26.74 -13.02 -5.81
C PHE A 13 26.07 -14.31 -5.34
N VAL A 14 25.93 -14.46 -4.02
CA VAL A 14 25.01 -15.45 -3.46
C VAL A 14 23.62 -14.87 -3.66
N THR A 15 22.87 -15.41 -4.62
CA THR A 15 21.40 -15.35 -4.59
C THR A 15 20.95 -16.04 -3.31
N ILE A 16 20.75 -15.25 -2.26
CA ILE A 16 20.03 -15.70 -1.08
C ILE A 16 18.58 -15.85 -1.55
N TYR A 17 18.19 -17.08 -1.90
CA TYR A 17 16.81 -17.52 -1.83
C TYR A 17 16.41 -17.51 -0.35
N GLY A 18 16.12 -16.31 0.16
CA GLY A 18 15.46 -16.12 1.43
C GLY A 18 13.97 -16.35 1.19
N THR A 19 13.50 -17.55 1.46
CA THR A 19 12.08 -17.85 1.58
C THR A 19 11.52 -17.08 2.78
N ASN A 20 11.11 -15.84 2.55
CA ASN A 20 10.13 -15.16 3.39
C ASN A 20 8.74 -15.71 3.00
N THR A 21 8.52 -16.99 3.27
CA THR A 21 7.28 -17.75 3.03
C THR A 21 6.22 -17.49 4.12
N GLU A 22 6.18 -16.28 4.67
CA GLU A 22 5.08 -15.88 5.57
C GLU A 22 4.40 -14.58 5.13
N SER A 23 5.07 -13.72 4.33
CA SER A 23 4.46 -12.49 3.78
C SER A 23 3.89 -12.65 2.36
N ASN A 24 4.42 -13.61 1.60
CA ASN A 24 3.95 -13.91 0.24
C ASN A 24 2.67 -14.75 0.23
N ASP A 25 2.38 -15.54 1.25
CA ASP A 25 1.20 -16.39 1.28
C ASP A 25 -0.10 -15.58 1.37
N VAL A 26 -0.08 -14.43 2.06
CA VAL A 26 -1.21 -13.48 2.06
C VAL A 26 -1.37 -12.81 0.69
N ALA A 27 -0.28 -12.41 0.03
CA ALA A 27 -0.31 -11.79 -1.29
C ALA A 27 -0.69 -12.78 -2.41
N LEU A 28 -0.23 -14.04 -2.34
CA LEU A 28 -0.58 -15.11 -3.27
C LEU A 28 -2.02 -15.59 -3.07
N SER A 29 -2.45 -15.83 -1.82
CA SER A 29 -3.82 -16.31 -1.53
C SER A 29 -4.89 -15.29 -1.93
N ILE A 30 -4.61 -13.99 -1.78
CA ILE A 30 -5.51 -12.92 -2.22
C ILE A 30 -5.72 -12.98 -3.74
N ASN A 31 -4.76 -13.45 -4.55
CA ASN A 31 -4.78 -13.38 -6.02
C ASN A 31 -5.36 -14.61 -6.75
N GLN A 32 -5.86 -15.63 -6.05
CA GLN A 32 -6.27 -16.90 -6.68
C GLN A 32 -7.72 -17.00 -7.17
N ASN A 33 -8.57 -15.97 -7.04
CA ASN A 33 -9.94 -16.02 -7.55
C ASN A 33 -10.39 -14.66 -8.14
N PHE A 34 -10.24 -14.52 -9.45
CA PHE A 34 -10.73 -13.38 -10.22
C PHE A 34 -12.06 -13.73 -10.90
N GLN A 35 -13.14 -13.03 -10.55
CA GLN A 35 -14.38 -13.02 -11.32
C GLN A 35 -14.79 -11.56 -11.50
N GLY A 36 -14.65 -11.04 -12.72
CA GLY A 36 -15.08 -9.67 -13.03
C GLY A 36 -14.58 -9.13 -14.37
N SER A 37 -14.90 -7.86 -14.66
CA SER A 37 -14.48 -7.11 -15.85
C SER A 37 -12.96 -7.17 -16.05
N PHE A 38 -12.51 -7.39 -17.29
CA PHE A 38 -11.08 -7.36 -17.63
C PHE A 38 -10.45 -5.96 -17.52
N SER A 39 -11.25 -4.91 -17.35
CA SER A 39 -10.78 -3.53 -17.27
C SER A 39 -11.21 -2.81 -16.00
N TYR A 40 -10.33 -1.93 -15.51
CA TYR A 40 -10.59 -0.95 -14.46
C TYR A 40 -10.72 0.45 -15.06
N LYS A 41 -11.74 1.19 -14.64
CA LYS A 41 -11.98 2.59 -15.06
C LYS A 41 -11.13 3.54 -14.23
N TYR A 42 -10.29 4.32 -14.90
CA TYR A 42 -9.44 5.34 -14.32
C TYR A 42 -9.57 6.63 -15.13
N GLY A 43 -10.37 7.57 -14.62
CA GLY A 43 -10.78 8.76 -15.36
C GLY A 43 -11.50 8.42 -16.65
N GLU A 44 -11.05 9.01 -17.75
CA GLU A 44 -11.51 8.68 -19.11
C GLU A 44 -10.84 7.43 -19.70
N ARG A 45 -9.86 6.84 -18.99
CA ARG A 45 -9.05 5.72 -19.47
C ARG A 45 -9.54 4.39 -18.90
N ARG A 46 -9.14 3.32 -19.59
CA ARG A 46 -9.28 1.94 -19.13
C ARG A 46 -7.91 1.29 -19.00
N ILE A 47 -7.62 0.76 -17.82
CA ILE A 47 -6.43 -0.05 -17.57
C ILE A 47 -6.82 -1.53 -17.50
N ASP A 48 -5.88 -2.39 -17.90
CA ASP A 48 -6.02 -3.82 -17.69
C ASP A 48 -6.08 -4.12 -16.18
N LYS A 49 -7.16 -4.77 -15.73
CA LYS A 49 -7.42 -4.95 -14.30
C LYS A 49 -6.49 -6.00 -13.68
N GLU A 50 -6.12 -7.03 -14.43
CA GLU A 50 -5.20 -8.08 -13.95
C GLU A 50 -3.80 -7.49 -13.77
N LEU A 51 -3.31 -6.74 -14.77
CA LEU A 51 -2.06 -5.99 -14.67
C LEU A 51 -2.07 -5.03 -13.49
N TYR A 52 -3.20 -4.34 -13.27
CA TYR A 52 -3.32 -3.41 -12.15
C TYR A 52 -3.23 -4.11 -10.79
N ILE A 53 -4.02 -5.17 -10.58
CA ILE A 53 -3.98 -5.98 -9.35
C ILE A 53 -2.59 -6.58 -9.13
N HIS A 54 -1.93 -7.06 -10.19
CA HIS A 54 -0.58 -7.61 -10.11
C HIS A 54 0.44 -6.56 -9.65
N ASN A 55 0.41 -5.36 -10.25
CA ASN A 55 1.32 -4.28 -9.84
C ASN A 55 1.04 -3.79 -8.42
N LEU A 56 -0.22 -3.70 -8.00
CA LEU A 56 -0.57 -3.38 -6.61
C LEU A 56 -0.01 -4.43 -5.64
N GLY A 57 -0.20 -5.72 -5.94
CA GLY A 57 0.31 -6.80 -5.10
C GLY A 57 1.83 -6.80 -4.96
N ASN A 58 2.55 -6.63 -6.07
CA ASN A 58 4.01 -6.73 -6.07
C ASN A 58 4.72 -5.52 -5.43
N ASN A 59 4.09 -4.34 -5.47
CA ASN A 59 4.75 -3.10 -5.02
C ASN A 59 4.33 -2.68 -3.60
N VAL A 60 3.31 -3.30 -2.98
CA VAL A 60 2.75 -2.84 -1.71
C VAL A 60 3.77 -2.90 -0.56
N GLN A 61 4.61 -3.93 -0.50
CA GLN A 61 5.63 -4.05 0.55
C GLN A 61 6.72 -3.00 0.40
N SER A 62 7.18 -2.75 -0.83
CA SER A 62 8.13 -1.68 -1.13
C SER A 62 7.54 -0.30 -0.83
N TYR A 63 6.25 -0.10 -1.12
CA TYR A 63 5.54 1.12 -0.76
C TYR A 63 5.57 1.30 0.76
N ILE A 64 5.09 0.33 1.54
CA ILE A 64 5.08 0.39 3.02
C ILE A 64 6.50 0.64 3.57
N ALA A 65 7.51 -0.06 3.07
CA ALA A 65 8.90 0.08 3.52
C ALA A 65 9.50 1.46 3.18
N SER A 66 9.04 2.10 2.10
CA SER A 66 9.44 3.47 1.76
C SER A 66 8.84 4.51 2.71
N LYS A 67 7.77 4.16 3.42
CA LYS A 67 7.12 5.01 4.41
C LYS A 67 7.80 4.78 5.75
N ASN A 68 8.19 5.87 6.42
CA ASN A 68 8.72 5.81 7.78
C ASN A 68 7.58 5.65 8.82
N TRP A 69 6.71 4.66 8.61
CA TRP A 69 5.58 4.35 9.47
C TRP A 69 5.99 3.37 10.57
N ASN A 70 5.38 3.53 11.74
CA ASN A 70 5.48 2.53 12.80
C ASN A 70 4.62 1.30 12.48
N GLU A 71 4.78 0.24 13.26
CA GLU A 71 4.06 -1.02 13.07
C GLU A 71 2.54 -0.86 13.03
N TYR A 72 1.97 -0.06 13.93
CA TYR A 72 0.52 0.21 13.97
C TYR A 72 -0.01 0.85 12.69
N LYS A 73 0.68 1.86 12.13
CA LYS A 73 0.27 2.49 10.87
C LYS A 73 0.42 1.53 9.69
N CYS A 74 1.46 0.71 9.70
CA CYS A 74 1.63 -0.35 8.69
C CYS A 74 0.48 -1.37 8.76
N GLU A 75 0.04 -1.74 9.96
CA GLU A 75 -1.11 -2.62 10.16
C GLU A 75 -2.43 -1.98 9.67
N GLU A 76 -2.72 -0.74 10.07
CA GLU A 76 -3.90 0.00 9.63
C GLU A 76 -3.95 0.12 8.09
N PHE A 77 -2.80 0.43 7.46
CA PHE A 77 -2.69 0.46 6.01
C PHE A 77 -2.96 -0.92 5.38
N ARG A 78 -2.38 -2.01 5.90
CA ARG A 78 -2.61 -3.36 5.36
C ARG A 78 -4.07 -3.78 5.46
N ASN A 79 -4.73 -3.45 6.57
CA ASN A 79 -6.15 -3.71 6.78
C ASN A 79 -7.02 -2.94 5.77
N ALA A 80 -6.75 -1.64 5.56
CA ALA A 80 -7.41 -0.85 4.54
C ALA A 80 -7.15 -1.39 3.13
N TYR A 81 -5.88 -1.69 2.81
CA TYR A 81 -5.46 -2.24 1.53
C TYR A 81 -6.21 -3.54 1.20
N GLY A 82 -6.36 -4.46 2.16
CA GLY A 82 -7.11 -5.69 1.99
C GLY A 82 -8.57 -5.44 1.58
N LYS A 83 -9.25 -4.49 2.23
CA LYS A 83 -10.64 -4.11 1.92
C LYS A 83 -10.76 -3.51 0.51
N TYR A 84 -9.85 -2.61 0.14
CA TYR A 84 -9.83 -2.00 -1.19
C TYR A 84 -9.51 -3.03 -2.28
N MET A 85 -8.57 -3.96 -2.03
CA MET A 85 -8.23 -5.02 -2.97
C MET A 85 -9.40 -5.99 -3.19
N ASP A 86 -10.11 -6.36 -2.13
CA ASP A 86 -11.33 -7.18 -2.22
C ASP A 86 -12.43 -6.46 -3.03
N ALA A 87 -12.66 -5.17 -2.78
CA ALA A 87 -13.60 -4.36 -3.54
C ALA A 87 -13.20 -4.22 -5.03
N LEU A 88 -11.91 -4.04 -5.32
CA LEU A 88 -11.38 -3.98 -6.69
C LEU A 88 -11.66 -5.27 -7.46
N LYS A 89 -11.44 -6.41 -6.80
CA LYS A 89 -11.68 -7.75 -7.39
C LYS A 89 -13.15 -8.00 -7.70
N LYS A 90 -14.05 -7.41 -6.92
CA LYS A 90 -15.50 -7.49 -7.06
C LYS A 90 -16.10 -6.44 -8.01
N ASP A 91 -15.30 -5.81 -8.86
CA ASP A 91 -15.72 -4.75 -9.80
C ASP A 91 -16.42 -3.56 -9.14
N ARG A 92 -16.10 -3.32 -7.87
CA ARG A 92 -16.77 -2.29 -7.09
C ARG A 92 -16.13 -0.93 -7.21
N LEU A 93 -14.84 -0.91 -7.58
CA LEU A 93 -14.03 0.28 -7.60
C LEU A 93 -13.86 0.85 -9.00
N SER A 94 -13.89 2.18 -9.08
CA SER A 94 -13.39 2.97 -10.20
C SER A 94 -12.69 4.20 -9.64
N ALA A 95 -11.96 4.94 -10.46
CA ALA A 95 -11.41 6.23 -10.05
C ALA A 95 -11.55 7.30 -11.12
N ASP A 96 -11.46 8.56 -10.73
CA ASP A 96 -11.25 9.68 -11.65
C ASP A 96 -9.76 9.87 -12.00
N ASP A 97 -9.44 10.83 -12.88
CA ASP A 97 -8.07 11.15 -13.31
C ASP A 97 -7.16 11.68 -12.18
N PHE A 98 -7.75 12.06 -11.04
CA PHE A 98 -7.01 12.55 -9.88
C PHE A 98 -6.71 11.44 -8.86
N GLY A 99 -7.38 10.29 -8.99
CA GLY A 99 -7.24 9.14 -8.09
C GLY A 99 -8.29 9.10 -6.98
N THR A 100 -9.36 9.89 -7.06
CA THR A 100 -10.51 9.71 -6.17
C THR A 100 -11.16 8.38 -6.51
N ILE A 101 -11.19 7.46 -5.54
CA ILE A 101 -11.79 6.14 -5.70
C ILE A 101 -13.28 6.23 -5.39
N TYR A 102 -14.10 5.70 -6.30
CA TYR A 102 -15.54 5.54 -6.15
C TYR A 102 -15.85 4.06 -5.92
N ASP A 103 -16.51 3.78 -4.80
CA ASP A 103 -17.02 2.46 -4.44
C ASP A 103 -18.52 2.39 -4.75
N SER A 104 -18.93 1.51 -5.67
CA SER A 104 -20.34 1.37 -6.07
C SER A 104 -21.28 0.93 -4.95
N LYS A 105 -20.77 0.35 -3.86
CA LYS A 105 -21.56 0.07 -2.65
C LYS A 105 -21.49 1.16 -1.58
N GLY A 106 -20.59 2.13 -1.72
CA GLY A 106 -20.39 3.19 -0.74
C GLY A 106 -19.86 2.72 0.62
N GLU A 107 -19.24 1.53 0.68
CA GLU A 107 -18.69 0.97 1.93
C GLU A 107 -17.28 1.47 2.22
N LEU A 108 -16.55 1.90 1.18
CA LEU A 108 -15.21 2.46 1.29
C LEU A 108 -15.23 3.96 0.99
N GLY A 109 -14.46 4.71 1.76
CA GLY A 109 -14.33 6.15 1.62
C GLY A 109 -13.10 6.69 2.35
N ASN A 110 -12.91 8.01 2.31
CA ASN A 110 -11.73 8.65 2.91
C ASN A 110 -11.69 8.59 4.44
N ALA A 111 -12.82 8.31 5.09
CA ALA A 111 -12.89 8.17 6.53
C ALA A 111 -12.44 6.77 6.93
N ASP A 112 -11.52 6.69 7.87
CA ASP A 112 -11.13 5.42 8.48
C ASP A 112 -12.14 5.03 9.56
N ASN A 113 -12.27 3.72 9.78
CA ASN A 113 -13.06 3.21 10.90
C ASN A 113 -12.32 3.36 12.24
N ASP A 114 -11.00 3.46 12.19
CA ASP A 114 -10.13 3.49 13.36
C ASP A 114 -9.92 4.93 13.84
N ASP A 115 -10.37 5.23 15.06
CA ASP A 115 -10.19 6.56 15.70
C ASP A 115 -8.93 6.52 16.59
N TYR A 116 -7.77 6.36 15.97
CA TYR A 116 -6.48 6.34 16.65
C TYR A 116 -5.64 7.59 16.39
N TRP A 117 -4.91 8.01 17.42
CA TRP A 117 -4.07 9.20 17.41
C TRP A 117 -2.65 8.86 17.82
N TYR A 118 -1.69 9.38 17.06
CA TYR A 118 -0.28 9.04 17.19
C TYR A 118 0.55 10.24 17.64
N ASP A 119 1.39 10.05 18.67
CA ASP A 119 2.40 11.04 19.01
C ASP A 119 3.61 10.98 18.04
N ASN A 120 4.54 11.93 18.19
CA ASN A 120 5.75 11.97 17.36
C ASN A 120 6.71 10.79 17.57
N LYS A 121 6.52 9.97 18.62
CA LYS A 121 7.31 8.76 18.87
C LYS A 121 6.64 7.51 18.32
N GLY A 122 5.43 7.63 17.77
CA GLY A 122 4.65 6.51 17.25
C GLY A 122 3.82 5.79 18.32
N ASN A 123 3.68 6.33 19.53
CA ASN A 123 2.74 5.77 20.50
C ASN A 123 1.31 6.11 20.09
N ARG A 124 0.42 5.13 20.21
CA ARG A 124 -1.00 5.25 19.84
C ARG A 124 -1.86 5.44 21.08
N ILE A 125 -2.86 6.32 20.98
CA ILE A 125 -3.98 6.42 21.91
C ILE A 125 -5.30 6.39 21.13
N SER A 126 -6.38 6.00 21.79
CA SER A 126 -7.73 6.10 21.23
C SER A 126 -8.18 7.56 21.10
N GLY A 127 -9.16 7.82 20.24
CA GLY A 127 -9.73 9.14 20.09
C GLY A 127 -10.44 9.64 21.34
N ALA A 128 -11.00 8.73 22.16
CA ALA A 128 -11.56 9.10 23.46
C ALA A 128 -10.48 9.63 24.41
N GLU A 129 -9.34 8.94 24.48
CA GLU A 129 -8.18 9.40 25.25
C GLU A 129 -7.63 10.72 24.70
N TYR A 130 -7.53 10.86 23.38
CA TYR A 130 -7.12 12.10 22.73
C TYR A 130 -8.03 13.28 23.09
N ARG A 131 -9.35 13.08 23.03
CA ARG A 131 -10.35 14.11 23.38
C ARG A 131 -10.30 14.49 24.86
N ALA A 132 -9.87 13.59 25.74
CA ALA A 132 -9.65 13.87 27.16
C ALA A 132 -8.34 14.66 27.45
N LEU A 133 -7.41 14.77 26.48
CA LEU A 133 -6.20 15.55 26.64
C LEU A 133 -6.49 17.06 26.64
N SER A 134 -5.62 17.84 27.31
CA SER A 134 -5.63 19.29 27.16
C SER A 134 -5.28 19.69 25.72
N VAL A 135 -5.80 20.84 25.27
CA VAL A 135 -5.55 21.39 23.92
C VAL A 135 -4.05 21.47 23.59
N ARG A 136 -3.21 21.79 24.57
CA ARG A 136 -1.75 21.83 24.40
C ARG A 136 -1.16 20.45 24.10
N LYS A 137 -1.66 19.39 24.73
CA LYS A 137 -1.21 18.01 24.48
C LYS A 137 -1.75 17.48 23.16
N GLN A 138 -3.00 17.77 22.83
CA GLN A 138 -3.62 17.37 21.55
C GLN A 138 -2.80 17.81 20.32
N LYS A 139 -2.19 19.01 20.36
CA LYS A 139 -1.30 19.50 19.28
C LYS A 139 -0.11 18.59 18.97
N LYS A 140 0.26 17.66 19.85
CA LYS A 140 1.37 16.71 19.66
C LYS A 140 0.96 15.39 19.00
N TYR A 141 -0.33 15.19 18.77
CA TYR A 141 -0.85 13.97 18.17
C TYR A 141 -1.41 14.24 16.77
N ARG A 142 -1.36 13.23 15.91
CA ARG A 142 -1.94 13.24 14.57
C ARG A 142 -2.69 11.94 14.31
N ALA A 143 -3.86 12.05 13.68
CA ALA A 143 -4.52 10.89 13.10
C ALA A 143 -3.70 10.36 11.92
N PHE A 144 -3.78 9.05 11.69
CA PHE A 144 -3.35 8.42 10.46
C PHE A 144 -4.59 8.18 9.59
N TYR A 145 -4.45 8.38 8.27
CA TYR A 145 -5.56 8.25 7.32
C TYR A 145 -5.29 7.09 6.35
N ALA A 146 -5.43 5.86 6.82
CA ALA A 146 -5.08 4.64 6.11
C ALA A 146 -5.80 4.52 4.75
N ASN A 147 -7.11 4.79 4.70
CA ASN A 147 -7.88 4.72 3.44
C ASN A 147 -7.37 5.73 2.41
N LYS A 148 -6.97 6.93 2.85
CA LYS A 148 -6.41 7.97 1.97
C LYS A 148 -5.03 7.57 1.44
N GLU A 149 -4.20 6.96 2.27
CA GLU A 149 -2.90 6.44 1.83
C GLU A 149 -3.05 5.28 0.84
N VAL A 150 -4.04 4.39 1.04
CA VAL A 150 -4.38 3.34 0.07
C VAL A 150 -4.84 3.95 -1.25
N ALA A 151 -5.72 4.94 -1.24
CA ALA A 151 -6.15 5.63 -2.46
C ALA A 151 -4.97 6.30 -3.19
N THR A 152 -4.05 6.91 -2.43
CA THR A 152 -2.82 7.50 -2.98
C THR A 152 -1.96 6.44 -3.66
N TYR A 153 -1.72 5.31 -2.98
CA TYR A 153 -0.96 4.19 -3.54
C TYR A 153 -1.60 3.62 -4.82
N PHE A 154 -2.91 3.40 -4.79
CA PHE A 154 -3.67 2.93 -5.94
C PHE A 154 -3.54 3.89 -7.13
N ASN A 155 -3.59 5.19 -6.87
CA ASN A 155 -3.42 6.23 -7.88
C ASN A 155 -2.02 6.23 -8.50
N GLU A 156 -0.97 6.10 -7.69
CA GLU A 156 0.42 6.05 -8.17
C GLU A 156 0.63 4.89 -9.16
N ILE A 157 0.13 3.70 -8.83
CA ILE A 157 0.23 2.53 -9.72
C ILE A 157 -0.61 2.73 -10.98
N ALA A 158 -1.85 3.24 -10.88
CA ALA A 158 -2.70 3.48 -12.04
C ALA A 158 -2.07 4.50 -13.00
N LYS A 159 -1.53 5.61 -12.47
CA LYS A 159 -0.81 6.62 -13.25
C LYS A 159 0.42 6.04 -13.93
N ALA A 160 1.19 5.21 -13.25
CA ALA A 160 2.36 4.57 -13.84
C ALA A 160 1.99 3.67 -15.04
N ILE A 161 0.90 2.90 -14.93
CA ILE A 161 0.39 2.05 -16.03
C ILE A 161 -0.10 2.91 -17.19
N VAL A 162 -0.87 3.95 -16.91
CA VAL A 162 -1.38 4.88 -17.93
C VAL A 162 -0.22 5.58 -18.64
N ASN A 163 0.72 6.18 -17.92
CA ASN A 163 1.82 6.92 -18.52
C ASN A 163 2.66 6.02 -19.43
N ARG A 164 2.99 4.80 -19.00
CA ARG A 164 3.71 3.83 -19.85
C ARG A 164 3.00 3.51 -21.17
N ARG A 165 1.67 3.60 -21.23
CA ARG A 165 0.90 3.34 -22.45
C ARG A 165 0.87 4.54 -23.41
N TYR A 166 1.09 5.76 -22.93
CA TYR A 166 0.94 7.00 -23.70
C TYR A 166 2.24 7.85 -23.76
N SER A 167 3.38 7.27 -23.40
CA SER A 167 4.70 7.92 -23.44
C SER A 167 5.48 7.62 -24.73
N ASP A 168 4.76 7.31 -25.82
CA ASP A 168 5.33 7.17 -27.16
C ASP A 168 5.50 8.52 -27.85
#